data_AF-A0A356K8V7-F1
#
_entry.id   AF-A0A356K8V7-F1
#
_cell.length_a   1.000
_cell.length_b   1.000
_cell.length_c   1.000
_cell.angle_alpha   90.00
_cell.angle_beta   90.00
_cell.angle_gamma   90.00
#
_symmetry.space_group_name_H-M   'P 1'
#
loop_
_entity.id
_entity.type
_entity.pdbx_description
1 polymer ?
#
loop_
_entity_poly.entity_id
_entity_poly.type
_entity_poly.pdbx_seq_one_letter_code
_entity_poly.pdbx_strand_id
1 'polypeptide(L)'
;VPDAADVFPVDASESQDTDGDGLGDNADSDDDGDGISDAQEASDGTDPMDRNSCRGCFNLDIDVDGTTAALTDGLLVLRHLFGFADSSLTEGAMTDSATRIDPTAIATYLETNLSQIDIDGDGQTEALTDGLLLLRYLFGFDGDALIQGVIAESATRTTSNEIKGYIASMVATTD
;
A
#
# COMPACT_ATOMS: atom_id res chain seq x y z
N VAL A 1 -5.42 30.61 3.13
CA VAL A 1 -6.15 30.10 4.32
C VAL A 1 -6.20 31.25 5.35
N PRO A 2 -6.96 31.27 6.48
CA PRO A 2 -6.78 32.34 7.46
C PRO A 2 -5.35 32.32 8.01
N ASP A 3 -4.68 33.48 8.16
CA ASP A 3 -3.26 33.58 8.51
C ASP A 3 -2.84 32.71 9.72
N ALA A 4 -3.71 32.54 10.70
CA ALA A 4 -3.43 31.76 11.91
C ALA A 4 -3.39 30.23 11.69
N ALA A 5 -3.87 29.76 10.54
CA ALA A 5 -3.91 28.35 10.13
C ALA A 5 -3.19 28.13 8.79
N ASP A 6 -2.56 29.17 8.24
CA ASP A 6 -1.84 29.14 6.97
C ASP A 6 -0.36 28.83 7.26
N VAL A 7 0.21 27.83 6.58
CA VAL A 7 1.63 27.47 6.76
C VAL A 7 2.54 28.55 6.17
N PHE A 8 2.05 29.31 5.19
CA PHE A 8 2.76 30.40 4.54
C PHE A 8 1.98 31.73 4.61
N PRO A 9 1.80 32.36 5.80
CA PRO A 9 0.93 33.54 5.96
C PRO A 9 1.35 34.80 5.18
N VAL A 10 2.58 34.82 4.66
CA VAL A 10 3.14 35.96 3.91
C VAL A 10 3.21 35.71 2.40
N ASP A 11 2.91 34.49 1.95
CA ASP A 11 2.84 34.12 0.54
C ASP A 11 1.40 33.76 0.18
N ALA A 12 0.74 34.64 -0.59
CA ALA A 12 -0.65 34.42 -0.95
C ALA A 12 -0.87 33.30 -1.99
N SER A 13 0.20 32.78 -2.60
CA SER A 13 0.14 31.64 -3.51
C SER A 13 0.18 30.31 -2.78
N GLU A 14 0.72 30.26 -1.57
CA GLU A 14 0.93 29.02 -0.83
C GLU A 14 0.02 28.91 0.38
N SER A 15 -0.37 27.69 0.74
CA SER A 15 -1.11 27.48 1.99
C SER A 15 -0.96 26.08 2.61
N GLN A 16 -0.26 25.18 1.92
CA GLN A 16 0.00 23.80 2.30
C GLN A 16 1.48 23.49 2.07
N ASP A 17 2.00 22.57 2.87
CA ASP A 17 3.37 22.03 2.89
C ASP A 17 3.20 20.56 3.29
N THR A 18 2.98 19.71 2.29
CA THR A 18 2.52 18.34 2.50
C THR A 18 3.59 17.45 3.13
N ASP A 19 4.85 17.60 2.75
CA ASP A 19 5.98 16.83 3.30
C ASP A 19 6.70 17.52 4.48
N GLY A 20 6.45 18.81 4.70
CA GLY A 20 6.97 19.58 5.81
C GLY A 20 8.41 20.07 5.62
N ASP A 21 8.92 20.14 4.39
CA ASP A 21 10.28 20.58 4.09
C ASP A 21 10.46 22.11 4.12
N GLY A 22 9.34 22.86 4.13
CA GLY A 22 9.28 24.32 4.16
C GLY A 22 9.15 25.00 2.81
N LEU A 23 8.98 24.24 1.72
CA LEU A 23 8.46 24.70 0.43
C LEU A 23 6.93 24.48 0.42
N GLY A 24 6.20 25.36 -0.24
CA GLY A 24 4.74 25.18 -0.38
C GLY A 24 4.42 24.35 -1.61
N ASP A 25 3.35 23.55 -1.56
CA ASP A 25 2.97 22.60 -2.62
C ASP A 25 2.84 23.23 -4.04
N ASN A 26 2.64 24.56 -4.20
CA ASN A 26 2.63 25.15 -5.56
C ASN A 26 4.03 25.45 -6.12
N ALA A 27 5.05 25.44 -5.26
CA ALA A 27 6.44 25.72 -5.57
C ALA A 27 7.36 24.50 -5.41
N ASP A 28 6.94 23.51 -4.62
CA ASP A 28 7.56 22.20 -4.57
C ASP A 28 7.21 21.39 -5.83
N SER A 29 8.00 20.37 -6.12
CA SER A 29 7.86 19.51 -7.30
C SER A 29 7.78 18.03 -6.95
N ASP A 30 7.73 17.72 -5.66
CA ASP A 30 7.69 16.41 -5.00
C ASP A 30 6.91 16.61 -3.69
N ASP A 31 5.64 16.95 -3.81
CA ASP A 31 4.83 17.55 -2.74
C ASP A 31 4.70 16.64 -1.49
N ASP A 32 4.82 15.32 -1.63
CA ASP A 32 4.80 14.37 -0.52
C ASP A 32 6.19 13.83 -0.10
N GLY A 33 7.23 14.23 -0.84
CA GLY A 33 8.63 13.93 -0.61
C GLY A 33 9.01 12.46 -0.79
N ASP A 34 8.24 11.65 -1.52
CA ASP A 34 8.57 10.24 -1.76
C ASP A 34 9.77 10.03 -2.70
N GLY A 35 10.24 11.11 -3.34
CA GLY A 35 11.35 11.11 -4.28
C GLY A 35 10.92 10.95 -5.73
N ILE A 36 9.63 10.96 -6.03
CA ILE A 36 9.00 10.93 -7.34
C ILE A 36 8.27 12.24 -7.54
N SER A 37 8.71 13.03 -8.52
CA SER A 37 8.10 14.33 -8.76
C SER A 37 6.61 14.24 -9.15
N ASP A 38 5.80 15.24 -8.81
CA ASP A 38 4.36 15.30 -9.13
C ASP A 38 4.09 15.13 -10.64
N ALA A 39 5.00 15.61 -11.49
CA ALA A 39 4.89 15.46 -12.93
C ALA A 39 5.02 14.00 -13.40
N GLN A 40 5.87 13.23 -12.73
CA GLN A 40 6.05 11.80 -12.97
C GLN A 40 4.84 11.03 -12.44
N GLU A 41 4.35 11.36 -11.26
CA GLU A 41 3.17 10.75 -10.66
C GLU A 41 1.90 11.02 -11.46
N ALA A 42 1.69 12.25 -11.92
CA ALA A 42 0.60 12.58 -12.83
C ALA A 42 0.67 11.77 -14.14
N SER A 43 1.89 11.40 -14.58
CA SER A 43 2.10 10.53 -15.74
C SER A 43 1.86 9.05 -15.42
N ASP A 44 2.19 8.62 -14.21
CA ASP A 44 1.93 7.26 -13.71
C ASP A 44 0.47 7.06 -13.24
N GLY A 45 -0.28 8.15 -13.08
CA GLY A 45 -1.64 8.15 -12.57
C GLY A 45 -1.72 7.93 -11.05
N THR A 46 -0.66 8.29 -10.33
CA THR A 46 -0.59 8.25 -8.86
C THR A 46 -0.90 9.63 -8.26
N ASP A 47 -0.90 9.74 -6.93
CA ASP A 47 -1.40 10.92 -6.19
C ASP A 47 -0.23 11.68 -5.56
N PRO A 48 0.12 12.88 -6.07
CA PRO A 48 1.28 13.65 -5.58
C PRO A 48 1.23 14.12 -4.13
N MET A 49 0.09 13.93 -3.46
CA MET A 49 -0.10 14.32 -2.07
C MET A 49 0.03 13.13 -1.11
N ASP A 50 0.29 11.91 -1.61
CA ASP A 50 0.38 10.69 -0.82
C ASP A 50 1.66 9.93 -1.16
N ARG A 51 2.65 10.00 -0.26
CA ARG A 51 3.96 9.36 -0.39
C ARG A 51 3.93 7.85 -0.63
N ASN A 52 2.78 7.20 -0.43
CA ASN A 52 2.60 5.77 -0.71
C ASN A 52 1.83 5.50 -2.00
N SER A 53 1.29 6.52 -2.64
CA SER A 53 0.67 6.49 -3.96
C SER A 53 1.77 6.62 -5.00
N CYS A 54 2.53 5.55 -5.22
CA CYS A 54 3.64 5.63 -6.14
C CYS A 54 3.96 4.27 -6.78
N ARG A 55 4.63 4.30 -7.94
CA ARG A 55 4.96 3.07 -8.66
C ARG A 55 6.19 2.40 -8.08
N GLY A 56 5.99 1.44 -7.17
CA GLY A 56 7.04 0.56 -6.64
C GLY A 56 7.63 0.95 -5.29
N CYS A 57 7.07 1.93 -4.57
CA CYS A 57 7.35 2.19 -3.15
C CYS A 57 6.91 1.03 -2.25
N PHE A 58 5.84 0.34 -2.64
CA PHE A 58 5.33 -0.81 -1.92
C PHE A 58 5.67 -2.13 -2.62
N ASN A 59 6.08 -3.12 -1.82
CA ASN A 59 6.27 -4.49 -2.26
C ASN A 59 5.59 -5.42 -1.26
N LEU A 60 4.90 -6.43 -1.77
CA LEU A 60 4.24 -7.48 -1.00
C LEU A 60 5.21 -8.49 -0.35
N ASP A 61 6.52 -8.40 -0.57
CA ASP A 61 7.54 -9.05 0.27
C ASP A 61 7.64 -8.33 1.64
N ILE A 62 6.74 -8.71 2.55
CA ILE A 62 6.52 -8.07 3.85
C ILE A 62 7.62 -8.45 4.83
N ASP A 63 8.12 -9.69 4.81
CA ASP A 63 9.20 -10.11 5.70
C ASP A 63 10.60 -9.89 5.08
N VAL A 64 10.65 -9.43 3.83
CA VAL A 64 11.87 -9.02 3.10
C VAL A 64 12.84 -10.19 3.02
N ASP A 65 12.32 -11.35 2.63
CA ASP A 65 13.09 -12.57 2.39
C ASP A 65 13.43 -12.78 0.90
N GLY A 66 12.94 -11.89 0.03
CA GLY A 66 13.11 -11.91 -1.42
C GLY A 66 12.03 -12.70 -2.15
N THR A 67 11.04 -13.25 -1.46
CA THR A 67 9.95 -14.05 -2.04
C THR A 67 8.61 -13.61 -1.49
N THR A 68 7.73 -13.11 -2.35
CA THR A 68 6.32 -12.92 -1.96
C THR A 68 5.57 -14.27 -1.97
N ALA A 69 5.21 -14.78 -0.79
CA ALA A 69 4.52 -16.06 -0.62
C ALA A 69 3.27 -15.97 0.27
N ALA A 70 2.34 -16.91 0.06
CA ALA A 70 1.03 -16.89 0.71
C ALA A 70 1.10 -17.02 2.25
N LEU A 71 2.02 -17.84 2.76
CA LEU A 71 2.08 -18.19 4.18
C LEU A 71 3.02 -17.31 5.01
N THR A 72 3.87 -16.54 4.35
CA THR A 72 4.80 -15.60 4.98
C THR A 72 4.23 -14.20 4.83
N ASP A 73 4.00 -13.75 3.61
CA ASP A 73 3.57 -12.37 3.34
C ASP A 73 2.06 -12.21 3.38
N GLY A 74 1.35 -13.02 2.59
CA GLY A 74 -0.12 -12.96 2.51
C GLY A 74 -0.77 -13.19 3.88
N LEU A 75 -0.18 -14.08 4.69
CA LEU A 75 -0.64 -14.34 6.04
C LEU A 75 -0.33 -13.18 7.00
N LEU A 76 0.81 -12.50 6.88
CA LEU A 76 1.13 -11.30 7.68
C LEU A 76 0.14 -10.18 7.37
N VAL A 77 -0.15 -9.90 6.09
CA VAL A 77 -1.16 -8.92 5.67
C VAL A 77 -2.53 -9.29 6.26
N LEU A 78 -2.98 -10.53 6.06
CA LEU A 78 -4.30 -10.97 6.53
C LEU A 78 -4.43 -10.88 8.06
N ARG A 79 -3.39 -11.28 8.80
CA ARG A 79 -3.36 -11.18 10.27
C ARG A 79 -3.44 -9.72 10.72
N HIS A 80 -2.66 -8.84 10.11
CA HIS A 80 -2.70 -7.42 10.42
C HIS A 80 -4.09 -6.82 10.20
N LEU A 81 -4.74 -7.12 9.08
CA LEU A 81 -6.10 -6.64 8.78
C LEU A 81 -7.17 -7.21 9.73
N PHE A 82 -6.93 -8.35 10.37
CA PHE A 82 -7.76 -8.85 11.47
C PHE A 82 -7.42 -8.25 12.85
N GLY A 83 -6.45 -7.34 12.91
CA GLY A 83 -6.01 -6.65 14.14
C GLY A 83 -5.04 -7.46 14.99
N PHE A 84 -4.35 -8.46 14.42
CA PHE A 84 -3.28 -9.16 15.12
C PHE A 84 -2.04 -8.26 15.21
N ALA A 85 -1.38 -8.29 16.36
CA ALA A 85 -0.20 -7.49 16.66
C ALA A 85 0.82 -8.29 17.49
N ASP A 86 1.97 -7.68 17.77
CA ASP A 86 3.06 -8.29 18.55
C ASP A 86 3.42 -9.69 18.01
N SER A 87 3.78 -10.64 18.88
CA SER A 87 4.13 -11.99 18.46
C SER A 87 3.03 -12.69 17.66
N SER A 88 1.75 -12.36 17.89
CA SER A 88 0.63 -13.00 17.19
C SER A 88 0.56 -12.61 15.71
N LEU A 89 1.14 -11.47 15.33
CA LEU A 89 1.28 -11.07 13.93
C LEU A 89 2.26 -12.02 13.22
N THR A 90 3.43 -12.29 13.82
CA THR A 90 4.55 -12.93 13.12
C THR A 90 4.74 -14.42 13.41
N GLU A 91 4.12 -14.96 14.47
CA GLU A 91 4.34 -16.35 14.91
C GLU A 91 3.98 -17.37 13.82
N GLY A 92 5.01 -18.09 13.33
CA GLY A 92 4.86 -19.11 12.29
C GLY A 92 4.55 -18.57 10.89
N ALA A 93 4.73 -17.26 10.65
CA ALA A 93 4.44 -16.59 9.38
C ALA A 93 5.68 -15.88 8.80
N MET A 94 6.88 -16.37 9.11
CA MET A 94 8.14 -15.82 8.59
C MET A 94 9.10 -16.96 8.26
N THR A 95 10.01 -16.74 7.31
CA THR A 95 11.08 -17.69 7.00
C THR A 95 12.37 -17.41 7.79
N ASP A 96 13.32 -18.34 7.75
CA ASP A 96 14.66 -18.12 8.30
C ASP A 96 15.46 -17.05 7.54
N SER A 97 15.02 -16.67 6.32
CA SER A 97 15.67 -15.65 5.49
C SER A 97 15.05 -14.25 5.65
N ALA A 98 13.95 -14.15 6.39
CA ALA A 98 13.28 -12.88 6.69
C ALA A 98 14.23 -11.89 7.37
N THR A 99 14.18 -10.65 6.90
CA THR A 99 15.00 -9.55 7.45
C THR A 99 14.16 -8.49 8.17
N ARG A 100 12.89 -8.31 7.77
CA ARG A 100 11.90 -7.56 8.55
C ARG A 100 11.14 -8.53 9.45
N ILE A 101 11.66 -8.73 10.66
CA ILE A 101 11.12 -9.73 11.62
C ILE A 101 10.43 -9.13 12.84
N ASP A 102 10.63 -7.82 13.07
CA ASP A 102 10.06 -7.14 14.23
C ASP A 102 8.56 -6.88 13.98
N PRO A 103 7.65 -7.35 14.85
CA PRO A 103 6.21 -7.19 14.63
C PRO A 103 5.76 -5.73 14.55
N THR A 104 6.38 -4.84 15.32
CA THR A 104 6.05 -3.41 15.26
C THR A 104 6.49 -2.84 13.91
N ALA A 105 7.70 -3.16 13.43
CA ALA A 105 8.16 -2.73 12.12
C ALA A 105 7.29 -3.25 10.96
N ILE A 106 6.81 -4.51 11.04
CA ILE A 106 5.88 -5.06 10.06
C ILE A 106 4.54 -4.35 10.12
N ALA A 107 3.96 -4.17 11.31
CA ALA A 107 2.69 -3.46 11.47
C ALA A 107 2.79 -2.03 10.91
N THR A 108 3.85 -1.29 11.24
CA THR A 108 4.08 0.06 10.70
C THR A 108 4.22 0.05 9.18
N TYR A 109 4.92 -0.93 8.61
CA TYR A 109 5.04 -1.05 7.15
C TYR A 109 3.67 -1.25 6.48
N LEU A 110 2.83 -2.13 7.04
CA LEU A 110 1.49 -2.38 6.53
C LEU A 110 0.56 -1.18 6.73
N GLU A 111 0.58 -0.54 7.90
CA GLU A 111 -0.24 0.63 8.23
C GLU A 111 0.06 1.83 7.32
N THR A 112 1.33 2.02 6.97
CA THR A 112 1.74 3.11 6.08
C THR A 112 1.33 2.84 4.63
N ASN A 113 1.07 1.58 4.25
CA ASN A 113 0.78 1.18 2.87
C ASN A 113 -0.65 0.61 2.69
N LEU A 114 -1.60 0.97 3.58
CA LEU A 114 -2.97 0.44 3.51
C LEU A 114 -3.65 0.76 2.16
N SER A 115 -3.39 1.93 1.59
CA SER A 115 -3.92 2.32 0.26
C SER A 115 -3.46 1.38 -0.85
N GLN A 116 -2.24 0.83 -0.76
CA GLN A 116 -1.72 -0.16 -1.71
C GLN A 116 -2.25 -1.58 -1.43
N ILE A 117 -2.66 -1.85 -0.19
CA ILE A 117 -3.25 -3.13 0.22
C ILE A 117 -4.75 -3.19 -0.12
N ASP A 118 -5.41 -2.08 -0.46
CA ASP A 118 -6.77 -2.06 -1.02
C ASP A 118 -6.75 -2.68 -2.44
N ILE A 119 -6.94 -3.99 -2.50
CA ILE A 119 -6.81 -4.84 -3.68
C ILE A 119 -8.04 -4.72 -4.59
N ASP A 120 -9.25 -4.63 -4.04
CA ASP A 120 -10.47 -4.47 -4.84
C ASP A 120 -10.82 -3.01 -5.17
N GLY A 121 -10.08 -2.06 -4.57
CA GLY A 121 -10.01 -0.66 -4.97
C GLY A 121 -11.25 0.11 -4.55
N ASP A 122 -11.88 -0.27 -3.45
CA ASP A 122 -13.12 0.34 -2.97
C ASP A 122 -12.88 1.49 -1.97
N GLY A 123 -11.60 1.77 -1.67
CA GLY A 123 -11.15 2.76 -0.70
C GLY A 123 -11.07 2.25 0.73
N GLN A 124 -11.39 0.97 0.96
CA GLN A 124 -11.39 0.33 2.28
C GLN A 124 -10.45 -0.88 2.25
N THR A 125 -9.49 -0.92 3.17
CA THR A 125 -8.59 -2.07 3.30
C THR A 125 -9.14 -3.03 4.35
N GLU A 126 -9.76 -4.14 3.93
CA GLU A 126 -10.38 -5.12 4.83
C GLU A 126 -9.84 -6.55 4.64
N ALA A 127 -9.87 -7.34 5.72
CA ALA A 127 -9.30 -8.68 5.70
C ALA A 127 -9.97 -9.64 4.71
N LEU A 128 -11.29 -9.50 4.48
CA LEU A 128 -12.07 -10.45 3.67
C LEU A 128 -12.16 -10.05 2.20
N THR A 129 -12.05 -8.76 1.89
CA THR A 129 -12.10 -8.24 0.53
C THR A 129 -10.70 -8.10 -0.05
N ASP A 130 -9.70 -7.76 0.77
CA ASP A 130 -8.35 -7.51 0.29
C ASP A 130 -7.38 -8.61 0.72
N GLY A 131 -7.27 -8.84 2.02
CA GLY A 131 -6.34 -9.82 2.57
C GLY A 131 -6.60 -11.23 2.03
N LEU A 132 -7.87 -11.62 1.89
CA LEU A 132 -8.26 -12.91 1.33
C LEU A 132 -8.06 -12.98 -0.19
N LEU A 133 -8.26 -11.89 -0.93
CA LEU A 133 -7.93 -11.82 -2.36
C LEU A 133 -6.44 -12.00 -2.59
N LEU A 134 -5.61 -11.29 -1.83
CA LEU A 134 -4.15 -11.44 -1.85
C LEU A 134 -3.75 -12.88 -1.54
N LEU A 135 -4.30 -13.48 -0.47
CA LEU A 135 -3.97 -14.84 -0.09
C LEU A 135 -4.35 -15.85 -1.18
N ARG A 136 -5.54 -15.71 -1.79
CA ARG A 136 -5.96 -16.55 -2.92
C ARG A 136 -5.03 -16.38 -4.12
N TYR A 137 -4.67 -15.16 -4.47
CA TYR A 137 -3.72 -14.90 -5.55
C TYR A 137 -2.38 -15.59 -5.31
N LEU A 138 -1.81 -15.47 -4.11
CA LEU A 138 -0.50 -16.06 -3.77
C LEU A 138 -0.52 -17.59 -3.71
N PHE A 139 -1.69 -18.20 -3.49
CA PHE A 139 -1.88 -19.65 -3.66
C PHE A 139 -2.10 -20.07 -5.13
N GLY A 140 -2.12 -19.12 -6.08
CA GLY A 140 -2.26 -19.37 -7.51
C GLY A 140 -3.71 -19.54 -7.98
N PHE A 141 -4.69 -19.06 -7.22
CA PHE A 141 -6.08 -19.05 -7.67
C PHE A 141 -6.30 -18.00 -8.77
N ASP A 142 -7.25 -18.28 -9.67
CA ASP A 142 -7.61 -17.42 -10.81
C ASP A 142 -9.10 -17.60 -11.16
N GLY A 143 -9.62 -16.73 -12.01
CA GLY A 143 -11.02 -16.69 -12.43
C GLY A 143 -11.95 -16.56 -11.24
N ASP A 144 -13.09 -17.26 -11.29
CA ASP A 144 -14.08 -17.28 -10.21
C ASP A 144 -13.47 -17.73 -8.88
N ALA A 145 -12.47 -18.61 -8.89
CA ALA A 145 -11.87 -19.11 -7.66
C ALA A 145 -11.05 -18.03 -6.93
N LEU A 146 -10.57 -17.02 -7.66
CA LEU A 146 -9.96 -15.83 -7.06
C LEU A 146 -11.03 -14.91 -6.47
N ILE A 147 -12.01 -14.51 -7.27
CA ILE A 147 -12.88 -13.36 -6.94
C ILE A 147 -14.22 -13.72 -6.29
N GLN A 148 -14.71 -14.96 -6.40
CA GLN A 148 -16.08 -15.27 -6.00
C GLN A 148 -16.26 -15.12 -4.48
N GLY A 149 -17.26 -14.30 -4.11
CA GLY A 149 -17.69 -14.07 -2.73
C GLY A 149 -16.75 -13.23 -1.88
N VAL A 150 -15.79 -12.55 -2.49
CA VAL A 150 -14.78 -11.71 -1.79
C VAL A 150 -14.61 -10.32 -2.39
N ILE A 151 -15.28 -9.97 -3.49
CA ILE A 151 -15.28 -8.60 -4.01
C ILE A 151 -16.32 -7.77 -3.24
N ALA A 152 -15.94 -6.60 -2.72
CA ALA A 152 -16.86 -5.66 -2.09
C ALA A 152 -17.93 -5.15 -3.07
N GLU A 153 -19.08 -4.73 -2.56
CA GLU A 153 -20.12 -4.11 -3.42
C GLU A 153 -19.66 -2.77 -4.02
N SER A 154 -18.76 -2.07 -3.34
CA SER A 154 -18.15 -0.78 -3.72
C SER A 154 -16.93 -0.92 -4.62
N ALA A 155 -16.44 -2.14 -4.86
CA ALA A 155 -15.18 -2.40 -5.55
C ALA A 155 -15.11 -1.78 -6.95
N THR A 156 -13.96 -1.20 -7.26
CA THR A 156 -13.66 -0.67 -8.60
C THR A 156 -12.91 -1.69 -9.46
N ARG A 157 -12.20 -2.63 -8.85
CA ARG A 157 -11.54 -3.78 -9.49
C ARG A 157 -12.37 -5.02 -9.19
N THR A 158 -13.08 -5.53 -10.20
CA THR A 158 -14.10 -6.58 -9.97
C THR A 158 -13.80 -7.87 -10.73
N THR A 159 -12.86 -7.84 -11.68
CA THR A 159 -12.49 -9.00 -12.48
C THR A 159 -11.18 -9.63 -12.02
N SER A 160 -11.05 -10.95 -12.22
CA SER A 160 -9.81 -11.67 -11.90
C SER A 160 -8.58 -11.04 -12.56
N ASN A 161 -8.72 -10.52 -13.79
CA ASN A 161 -7.61 -9.91 -14.51
C ASN A 161 -7.17 -8.57 -13.92
N GLU A 162 -8.11 -7.72 -13.50
CA GLU A 162 -7.80 -6.44 -12.84
C GLU A 162 -7.09 -6.68 -11.51
N ILE A 163 -7.63 -7.58 -10.69
CA ILE A 163 -7.06 -7.94 -9.39
C ILE A 163 -5.65 -8.51 -9.56
N LYS A 164 -5.46 -9.48 -10.46
CA LYS A 164 -4.14 -10.04 -10.73
C LYS A 164 -3.16 -8.99 -11.24
N GLY A 165 -3.60 -8.12 -12.14
CA GLY A 165 -2.77 -7.05 -12.68
C GLY A 165 -2.30 -6.10 -11.59
N TYR A 166 -3.21 -5.74 -10.68
CA TYR A 166 -2.91 -4.89 -9.54
C TYR A 166 -1.93 -5.55 -8.56
N ILE A 167 -2.22 -6.76 -8.09
CA ILE A 167 -1.32 -7.48 -7.17
C ILE A 167 0.06 -7.72 -7.82
N ALA A 168 0.10 -8.14 -9.09
CA ALA A 168 1.36 -8.38 -9.80
C ALA A 168 2.24 -7.13 -9.96
N SER A 169 1.66 -5.92 -9.90
CA SER A 169 2.44 -4.68 -9.92
C SER A 169 3.22 -4.42 -8.63
N MET A 170 2.85 -5.10 -7.53
CA MET A 170 3.45 -4.97 -6.20
C MET A 170 4.26 -6.20 -5.79
N VAL A 171 4.32 -7.23 -6.64
CA VAL A 171 5.19 -8.40 -6.42
C VAL A 171 6.48 -8.16 -7.19
N ALA A 172 7.63 -8.29 -6.53
CA ALA A 172 8.92 -8.18 -7.20
C ALA A 172 8.98 -9.13 -8.41
N THR A 173 9.17 -8.56 -9.61
CA THR A 173 9.43 -9.33 -10.81
C THR A 173 10.84 -9.91 -10.71
N THR A 174 10.93 -11.23 -10.55
CA THR A 174 12.18 -11.95 -10.81
C THR A 174 12.39 -11.94 -12.33
N ASP A 175 13.14 -10.96 -12.82
CA ASP A 175 13.70 -10.98 -14.18
C ASP A 175 14.72 -12.12 -14.35
#